data_AF-A0A2J6RWE5-F1
#
_entry.id   AF-A0A2J6RWE5-F1
#
_cell.length_a   1.000
_cell.length_b   1.000
_cell.length_c   1.000
_cell.angle_alpha   90.00
_cell.angle_beta   90.00
_cell.angle_gamma   90.00
#
_symmetry.space_group_name_H-M   'P 1'
#
loop_
_entity.id
_entity.type
_entity.pdbx_description
1 polymer ?
#
loop_
_entity_poly.entity_id
_entity_poly.type
_entity_poly.pdbx_seq_one_letter_code
_entity_poly.pdbx_strand_id
1 'polypeptide(L)'
;MAAHSNPPPSSLEDQHSTPPNTILPYLEKALKIPSLSGTVSLFSPPSSFPTNLTPTTYPPLDPSATNQLLLYPGSFNPPHVGHLATIHYLYTHRHTLQIPTLFLYCDPDLTISSKSTSKSHLTPSTLLPLSLRNTIFSQTPSLNPLLSSGWLHLLVGTMESHISFLRNLTDMIRADGWAVNLVGFLGGDKLSVQSRPSEKPGELGVWGPLDEFLILNARRPVDFYIPGEGKPRDLLGCTAWERGESGDREKEVGVEWICTALTVPGNPKIRFGASESSASNGVSSTKIRKIMCEAADEELYDELKDHVLGCDMLVEWLLEQRRWRRENEGEGTS
;
A
#
# COMPACT_ATOMS: atom_id res chain seq x y z
N MET A 1 -39.21 -41.45 52.22
CA MET A 1 -38.72 -40.14 51.70
C MET A 1 -37.70 -40.45 50.63
N ALA A 2 -38.07 -40.27 49.35
CA ALA A 2 -37.21 -40.54 48.21
C ALA A 2 -36.24 -39.35 48.03
N ALA A 3 -34.94 -39.63 47.97
CA ALA A 3 -33.93 -38.64 47.66
C ALA A 3 -33.89 -38.44 46.14
N HIS A 4 -34.28 -37.25 45.68
CA HIS A 4 -34.08 -36.81 44.30
C HIS A 4 -32.60 -36.50 44.09
N SER A 5 -31.92 -37.36 43.34
CA SER A 5 -30.61 -37.08 42.76
C SER A 5 -30.79 -36.22 41.50
N ASN A 6 -30.35 -34.96 41.57
CA ASN A 6 -30.19 -34.13 40.37
C ASN A 6 -29.06 -34.69 39.51
N PRO A 7 -29.22 -34.77 38.17
CA PRO A 7 -28.10 -35.07 37.30
C PRO A 7 -27.11 -33.89 37.29
N PRO A 8 -25.80 -34.15 37.09
CA PRO A 8 -24.82 -33.09 36.97
C PRO A 8 -25.12 -32.25 35.70
N PRO A 9 -24.85 -30.94 35.73
CA PRO A 9 -25.00 -30.09 34.57
C PRO A 9 -24.07 -30.60 33.46
N SER A 10 -24.64 -30.85 32.29
CA SER A 10 -23.87 -31.15 31.08
C SER A 10 -22.84 -30.03 30.87
N SER A 11 -21.56 -30.40 30.87
CA SER A 11 -20.51 -29.56 30.34
C SER A 11 -20.95 -29.07 28.96
N LEU A 12 -21.20 -27.77 28.85
CA LEU A 12 -21.27 -27.08 27.58
C LEU A 12 -19.98 -27.44 26.84
N GLU A 13 -20.12 -28.22 25.78
CA GLU A 13 -19.07 -28.43 24.81
C GLU A 13 -18.67 -27.04 24.32
N ASP A 14 -17.47 -26.59 24.72
CA ASP A 14 -16.75 -25.55 24.00
C ASP A 14 -16.60 -26.08 22.57
N GLN A 15 -17.49 -25.64 21.69
CA GLN A 15 -17.32 -25.79 20.26
C GLN A 15 -16.06 -25.00 19.91
N HIS A 16 -14.91 -25.68 19.93
CA HIS A 16 -13.69 -25.23 19.29
C HIS A 16 -13.96 -25.11 17.79
N SER A 17 -14.60 -24.00 17.40
CA SER A 17 -14.73 -23.60 16.02
C SER A 17 -13.31 -23.47 15.47
N THR A 18 -13.00 -24.26 14.43
CA THR A 18 -11.75 -24.11 13.69
C THR A 18 -11.58 -22.65 13.28
N PRO A 19 -10.40 -22.04 13.53
CA PRO A 19 -10.13 -20.67 13.11
C PRO A 19 -10.37 -20.49 11.61
N PRO A 20 -10.94 -19.35 11.18
CA PRO A 20 -11.03 -19.02 9.77
C PRO A 20 -9.65 -19.06 9.10
N ASN A 21 -9.60 -19.65 7.91
CA ASN A 21 -8.36 -19.75 7.12
C ASN A 21 -8.23 -18.67 6.05
N THR A 22 -9.08 -17.64 6.06
CA THR A 22 -9.01 -16.48 5.16
C THR A 22 -9.13 -15.20 5.98
N ILE A 23 -8.71 -14.07 5.41
CA ILE A 23 -8.78 -12.79 6.10
C ILE A 23 -10.21 -12.22 6.24
N LEU A 24 -11.19 -12.72 5.46
CA LEU A 24 -12.51 -12.10 5.33
C LEU A 24 -13.25 -11.93 6.68
N PRO A 25 -13.38 -12.95 7.56
CA PRO A 25 -14.09 -12.78 8.82
C PRO A 25 -13.43 -11.75 9.74
N TYR A 26 -12.10 -11.69 9.73
CA TYR A 26 -11.33 -10.71 10.48
C TYR A 26 -11.50 -9.29 9.90
N LEU A 27 -11.53 -9.17 8.57
CA LEU A 27 -11.75 -7.93 7.84
C LEU A 27 -13.12 -7.33 8.20
N GLU A 28 -14.17 -8.14 8.13
CA GLU A 28 -15.53 -7.72 8.49
C GLU A 28 -15.64 -7.30 9.96
N LYS A 29 -14.97 -8.03 10.86
CA LYS A 29 -14.94 -7.70 12.30
C LYS A 29 -14.19 -6.40 12.55
N ALA A 30 -13.05 -6.19 11.88
CA ALA A 30 -12.23 -4.99 12.03
C ALA A 30 -12.98 -3.73 11.54
N LEU A 31 -13.73 -3.83 10.43
CA LEU A 31 -14.54 -2.73 9.91
C LEU A 31 -15.72 -2.36 10.81
N LYS A 32 -16.16 -3.27 11.69
CA LYS A 32 -17.29 -3.06 12.63
C LYS A 32 -16.84 -2.56 14.00
N ILE A 33 -15.55 -2.31 14.21
CA ILE A 33 -15.05 -1.79 15.49
C ILE A 33 -15.65 -0.40 15.75
N PRO A 34 -16.34 -0.18 16.89
CA PRO A 34 -17.06 1.07 17.14
C PRO A 34 -16.19 2.33 17.06
N SER A 35 -14.95 2.28 17.56
CA SER A 35 -14.02 3.42 17.52
C SER A 35 -13.51 3.76 16.12
N LEU A 36 -13.69 2.86 15.15
CA LEU A 36 -13.26 3.04 13.75
C LEU A 36 -14.42 3.31 12.81
N SER A 37 -15.67 3.16 13.28
CA SER A 37 -16.88 3.33 12.48
C SER A 37 -16.91 4.70 11.80
N GLY A 38 -17.09 4.70 10.47
CA GLY A 38 -17.14 5.92 9.66
C GLY A 38 -15.79 6.61 9.41
N THR A 39 -14.68 6.11 9.98
CA THR A 39 -13.35 6.70 9.81
C THR A 39 -12.44 5.89 8.89
N VAL A 40 -12.75 4.61 8.68
CA VAL A 40 -12.06 3.71 7.75
C VAL A 40 -13.06 2.81 7.04
N SER A 41 -12.82 2.56 5.75
CA SER A 41 -13.66 1.70 4.92
C SER A 41 -12.88 1.14 3.74
N LEU A 42 -13.42 0.10 3.11
CA LEU A 42 -12.97 -0.32 1.78
C LEU A 42 -13.62 0.57 0.73
N PHE A 43 -12.83 1.06 -0.23
CA PHE A 43 -13.35 1.87 -1.30
C PHE A 43 -14.39 1.10 -2.11
N SER A 44 -15.56 1.70 -2.26
CA SER A 44 -16.60 1.24 -3.18
C SER A 44 -16.70 2.25 -4.32
N PRO A 45 -16.52 1.83 -5.59
CA PRO A 45 -16.61 2.75 -6.71
C PRO A 45 -18.03 3.33 -6.83
N PRO A 46 -18.19 4.53 -7.43
CA PRO A 46 -19.51 5.11 -7.67
C PRO A 46 -20.39 4.19 -8.51
N SER A 47 -21.69 4.16 -8.20
CA SER A 47 -22.68 3.31 -8.89
C SER A 47 -22.83 3.57 -10.39
N SER A 48 -22.32 4.70 -10.89
CA SER A 48 -22.23 5.02 -12.32
C SER A 48 -21.26 4.12 -13.09
N PHE A 49 -20.47 3.29 -12.40
CA PHE A 49 -19.52 2.37 -13.01
C PHE A 49 -19.94 0.92 -12.78
N PRO A 50 -20.18 0.14 -13.85
CA PRO A 50 -20.61 -1.24 -13.75
C PRO A 50 -19.43 -2.13 -13.34
N THR A 51 -19.17 -2.22 -12.05
CA THR A 51 -18.10 -3.06 -11.52
C THR A 51 -18.62 -3.91 -10.37
N ASN A 52 -18.86 -5.20 -10.63
CA ASN A 52 -19.04 -6.23 -9.60
C ASN A 52 -17.66 -6.54 -8.97
N LEU A 53 -17.12 -5.59 -8.19
CA LEU A 53 -15.82 -5.72 -7.52
C LEU A 53 -15.93 -6.30 -6.12
N THR A 54 -17.12 -6.75 -5.70
CA THR A 54 -17.26 -7.51 -4.46
C THR A 54 -16.40 -8.77 -4.57
N PRO A 55 -15.40 -8.96 -3.69
CA PRO A 55 -14.58 -10.15 -3.73
C PRO A 55 -15.45 -11.40 -3.62
N THR A 56 -15.25 -12.35 -4.53
CA THR A 56 -15.99 -13.63 -4.55
C THR A 56 -15.20 -14.75 -3.89
N THR A 57 -13.89 -14.55 -3.75
CA THR A 57 -12.95 -15.46 -3.10
C THR A 57 -11.97 -14.65 -2.26
N TYR A 58 -11.30 -15.30 -1.32
CA TYR A 58 -10.19 -14.74 -0.56
C TYR A 58 -9.03 -15.72 -0.52
N PRO A 59 -7.77 -15.26 -0.64
CA PRO A 59 -6.62 -16.15 -0.52
C PRO A 59 -6.55 -16.76 0.88
N PRO A 60 -6.21 -18.06 1.00
CA PRO A 60 -6.03 -18.69 2.29
C PRO A 60 -4.76 -18.18 2.99
N LEU A 61 -4.79 -18.16 4.31
CA LEU A 61 -3.62 -18.02 5.16
C LEU A 61 -2.79 -19.31 5.12
N ASP A 62 -1.48 -19.19 5.03
CA ASP A 62 -0.56 -20.32 5.05
C ASP A 62 -0.29 -20.76 6.50
N PRO A 63 -0.62 -22.00 6.89
CA PRO A 63 -0.39 -22.48 8.26
C PRO A 63 1.09 -22.80 8.53
N SER A 64 1.92 -22.88 7.49
CA SER A 64 3.34 -23.24 7.56
C SER A 64 4.29 -22.05 7.49
N ALA A 65 3.77 -20.83 7.31
CA ALA A 65 4.55 -19.63 7.12
C ALA A 65 3.97 -18.41 7.86
N THR A 66 4.81 -17.40 8.07
CA THR A 66 4.34 -16.08 8.55
C THR A 66 3.71 -15.31 7.39
N ASN A 67 2.40 -15.11 7.49
CA ASN A 67 1.59 -14.37 6.54
C ASN A 67 1.89 -12.87 6.64
N GLN A 68 2.10 -12.19 5.51
CA GLN A 68 2.43 -10.77 5.44
C GLN A 68 1.23 -9.98 4.93
N LEU A 69 0.50 -9.31 5.82
CA LEU A 69 -0.51 -8.33 5.41
C LEU A 69 0.23 -7.08 4.95
N LEU A 70 0.25 -6.87 3.64
CA LEU A 70 1.08 -5.83 3.05
C LEU A 70 0.30 -4.53 2.87
N LEU A 71 0.80 -3.44 3.44
CA LEU A 71 0.34 -2.08 3.19
C LEU A 71 1.21 -1.45 2.10
N TYR A 72 0.62 -1.01 1.00
CA TYR A 72 1.26 -0.18 -0.02
C TYR A 72 0.69 1.23 0.02
N PRO A 73 1.30 2.13 0.81
CA PRO A 73 0.85 3.50 0.90
C PRO A 73 1.49 4.39 -0.17
N GLY A 74 0.80 5.46 -0.55
CA GLY A 74 1.37 6.45 -1.43
C GLY A 74 0.43 7.61 -1.74
N SER A 75 1.01 8.72 -2.18
CA SER A 75 0.20 9.85 -2.64
C SER A 75 -0.52 9.54 -3.95
N PHE A 76 0.05 8.67 -4.80
CA PHE A 76 -0.50 8.27 -6.09
C PHE A 76 -1.07 9.45 -6.88
N ASN A 77 -0.31 10.54 -7.00
CA ASN A 77 -0.73 11.80 -7.61
C ASN A 77 0.10 12.11 -8.88
N PRO A 78 -0.25 11.55 -10.05
CA PRO A 78 -1.37 10.61 -10.30
C PRO A 78 -0.97 9.13 -10.16
N PRO A 79 -1.96 8.19 -10.13
CA PRO A 79 -1.68 6.77 -10.34
C PRO A 79 -1.08 6.56 -11.74
N HIS A 80 -0.12 5.64 -11.87
CA HIS A 80 0.68 5.51 -13.08
C HIS A 80 1.23 4.10 -13.29
N VAL A 81 1.71 3.81 -14.49
CA VAL A 81 2.12 2.44 -14.89
C VAL A 81 3.23 1.86 -14.02
N GLY A 82 4.10 2.70 -13.41
CA GLY A 82 5.06 2.25 -12.40
C GLY A 82 4.42 1.64 -11.14
N HIS A 83 3.31 2.21 -10.66
CA HIS A 83 2.56 1.67 -9.51
C HIS A 83 1.90 0.33 -9.91
N LEU A 84 1.28 0.27 -11.08
CA LEU A 84 0.67 -0.95 -11.61
C LEU A 84 1.68 -2.10 -11.73
N ALA A 85 2.86 -1.80 -12.30
CA ALA A 85 3.91 -2.80 -12.44
C ALA A 85 4.44 -3.30 -11.08
N THR A 86 4.38 -2.46 -10.04
CA THR A 86 4.74 -2.85 -8.68
C THR A 86 3.69 -3.78 -8.07
N ILE A 87 2.41 -3.46 -8.23
CA ILE A 87 1.31 -4.32 -7.78
C ILE A 87 1.38 -5.69 -8.47
N HIS A 88 1.60 -5.74 -9.78
CA HIS A 88 1.76 -7.01 -10.51
C HIS A 88 2.99 -7.79 -10.08
N TYR A 89 4.11 -7.12 -9.79
CA TYR A 89 5.29 -7.79 -9.26
C TYR A 89 5.00 -8.46 -7.92
N LEU A 90 4.37 -7.74 -6.99
CA LEU A 90 3.99 -8.27 -5.68
C LEU A 90 3.01 -9.44 -5.82
N TYR A 91 2.04 -9.33 -6.73
CA TYR A 91 1.11 -10.42 -7.02
C TYR A 91 1.82 -11.65 -7.58
N THR A 92 2.71 -11.48 -8.55
CA THR A 92 3.46 -12.58 -9.18
C THR A 92 4.27 -13.36 -8.15
N HIS A 93 4.91 -12.66 -7.21
CA HIS A 93 5.77 -13.25 -6.18
C HIS A 93 5.08 -13.45 -4.84
N ARG A 94 3.74 -13.37 -4.79
CA ARG A 94 2.97 -13.36 -3.53
C ARG A 94 3.20 -14.60 -2.66
N HIS A 95 3.43 -15.77 -3.26
CA HIS A 95 3.70 -17.00 -2.50
C HIS A 95 5.10 -16.98 -1.89
N THR A 96 6.09 -16.55 -2.67
CA THR A 96 7.49 -16.41 -2.23
C THR A 96 7.65 -15.36 -1.14
N LEU A 97 6.91 -14.25 -1.24
CA LEU A 97 6.87 -13.17 -0.28
C LEU A 97 5.86 -13.38 0.85
N GLN A 98 5.07 -14.46 0.80
CA GLN A 98 4.04 -14.80 1.79
C GLN A 98 2.98 -13.69 1.97
N ILE A 99 2.52 -13.08 0.87
CA ILE A 99 1.55 -11.98 0.85
C ILE A 99 0.15 -12.52 0.49
N PRO A 100 -0.67 -12.94 1.47
CA PRO A 100 -2.06 -13.32 1.19
C PRO A 100 -2.92 -12.11 0.84
N THR A 101 -2.53 -10.90 1.23
CA THR A 101 -3.34 -9.68 1.04
C THR A 101 -2.48 -8.44 0.91
N LEU A 102 -2.87 -7.57 -0.02
CA LEU A 102 -2.33 -6.23 -0.26
C LEU A 102 -3.41 -5.17 0.00
N PHE A 103 -3.13 -4.23 0.89
CA PHE A 103 -3.91 -3.01 1.09
C PHE A 103 -3.21 -1.85 0.40
N LEU A 104 -3.83 -1.30 -0.65
CA LEU A 104 -3.39 -0.05 -1.26
C LEU A 104 -4.06 1.13 -0.55
N TYR A 105 -3.26 2.05 -0.03
CA TYR A 105 -3.73 3.20 0.73
C TYR A 105 -3.27 4.51 0.08
N CYS A 106 -4.23 5.27 -0.45
CA CYS A 106 -3.97 6.58 -1.01
C CYS A 106 -3.92 7.65 0.09
N ASP A 107 -2.83 8.44 0.16
CA ASP A 107 -2.70 9.54 1.12
C ASP A 107 -3.92 10.49 1.05
N PRO A 108 -4.46 10.97 2.17
CA PRO A 108 -5.50 12.01 2.16
C PRO A 108 -5.01 13.29 1.48
N ASP A 109 -5.93 14.05 0.88
CA ASP A 109 -5.56 15.26 0.12
C ASP A 109 -4.79 16.28 0.98
N LEU A 110 -5.17 16.45 2.25
CA LEU A 110 -4.46 17.30 3.23
C LEU A 110 -3.00 16.86 3.44
N THR A 111 -2.73 15.56 3.43
CA THR A 111 -1.38 14.99 3.57
C THR A 111 -0.51 15.26 2.35
N ILE A 112 -1.11 15.40 1.17
CA ILE A 112 -0.39 15.72 -0.06
C ILE A 112 -0.18 17.24 -0.16
N SER A 113 -1.17 18.04 0.21
CA SER A 113 -1.09 19.50 0.23
C SER A 113 0.01 20.02 1.17
N SER A 114 0.24 19.39 2.33
CA SER A 114 1.34 19.77 3.21
C SER A 114 2.73 19.51 2.59
N LYS A 115 2.83 18.60 1.61
CA LYS A 115 4.06 18.31 0.84
C LYS A 115 4.26 19.26 -0.36
N SER A 116 3.25 20.05 -0.73
CA SER A 116 3.26 20.98 -1.88
C SER A 116 4.19 22.18 -1.67
N THR A 117 4.39 22.63 -0.43
CA THR A 117 5.25 23.79 -0.10
C THR A 117 6.71 23.63 -0.52
N SER A 118 7.15 22.41 -0.84
CA SER A 118 8.55 22.09 -1.22
C SER A 118 8.74 21.65 -2.68
N LYS A 119 7.68 21.51 -3.50
CA LYS A 119 7.78 20.96 -4.87
C LYS A 119 7.09 21.87 -5.90
N SER A 120 7.89 22.48 -6.78
CA SER A 120 7.48 23.50 -7.77
C SER A 120 6.33 23.11 -8.70
N HIS A 121 6.10 21.82 -8.93
CA HIS A 121 5.08 21.32 -9.87
C HIS A 121 3.90 20.61 -9.19
N LEU A 122 3.76 20.74 -7.85
CA LEU A 122 2.56 20.27 -7.14
C LEU A 122 1.71 21.49 -6.79
N THR A 123 0.84 21.86 -7.72
CA THR A 123 -0.11 22.98 -7.57
C THR A 123 -1.47 22.45 -7.12
N PRO A 124 -2.33 23.29 -6.50
CA PRO A 124 -3.71 22.89 -6.18
C PRO A 124 -4.45 22.28 -7.39
N SER A 125 -4.13 22.75 -8.58
CA SER A 125 -4.71 22.27 -9.84
C SER A 125 -4.20 20.93 -10.38
N THR A 126 -3.14 20.38 -9.78
CA THR A 126 -2.62 19.05 -10.14
C THR A 126 -2.73 18.08 -8.97
N LEU A 127 -3.41 18.48 -7.90
CA LEU A 127 -3.76 17.62 -6.78
C LEU A 127 -5.06 16.88 -7.12
N LEU A 128 -4.94 15.61 -7.51
CA LEU A 128 -6.10 14.77 -7.75
C LEU A 128 -6.81 14.49 -6.42
N PRO A 129 -8.15 14.66 -6.38
CA PRO A 129 -8.96 14.26 -5.23
C PRO A 129 -8.73 12.78 -4.87
N LEU A 130 -8.78 12.46 -3.59
CA LEU A 130 -8.67 11.08 -3.09
C LEU A 130 -9.66 10.12 -3.77
N SER A 131 -10.89 10.58 -4.00
CA SER A 131 -11.93 9.81 -4.71
C SER A 131 -11.48 9.46 -6.12
N LEU A 132 -10.97 10.42 -6.89
CA LEU A 132 -10.50 10.19 -8.27
C LEU A 132 -9.34 9.20 -8.31
N ARG A 133 -8.37 9.32 -7.40
CA ARG A 133 -7.22 8.39 -7.32
C ARG A 133 -7.65 6.95 -7.05
N ASN A 134 -8.57 6.75 -6.09
CA ASN A 134 -9.11 5.42 -5.80
C ASN A 134 -9.98 4.89 -6.96
N THR A 135 -10.78 5.75 -7.59
CA THR A 135 -11.58 5.36 -8.76
C THR A 135 -10.70 4.87 -9.89
N ILE A 136 -9.61 5.57 -10.22
CA ILE A 136 -8.65 5.16 -11.25
C ILE A 136 -8.10 3.75 -10.96
N PHE A 137 -7.68 3.46 -9.71
CA PHE A 137 -7.24 2.12 -9.36
C PHE A 137 -8.35 1.07 -9.49
N SER A 138 -9.55 1.37 -8.99
CA SER A 138 -10.69 0.45 -9.03
C SER A 138 -11.15 0.12 -10.45
N GLN A 139 -10.92 1.02 -11.41
CA GLN A 139 -11.34 0.86 -12.81
C GLN A 139 -10.21 0.43 -13.74
N THR A 140 -8.98 0.30 -13.24
CA THR A 140 -7.87 -0.18 -14.05
C THR A 140 -8.11 -1.67 -14.37
N PRO A 141 -8.36 -2.06 -15.64
CA PRO A 141 -8.86 -3.40 -15.96
C PRO A 141 -7.92 -4.54 -15.51
N SER A 142 -6.61 -4.30 -15.55
CA SER A 142 -5.60 -5.28 -15.12
C SER A 142 -5.59 -5.52 -13.61
N LEU A 143 -6.23 -4.66 -12.81
CA LEU A 143 -6.39 -4.83 -11.36
C LEU A 143 -7.68 -5.56 -10.98
N ASN A 144 -8.68 -5.64 -11.89
CA ASN A 144 -9.97 -6.28 -11.61
C ASN A 144 -9.83 -7.71 -11.07
N PRO A 145 -9.00 -8.62 -11.64
CA PRO A 145 -8.88 -9.97 -11.11
C PRO A 145 -8.35 -10.00 -9.68
N LEU A 146 -7.47 -9.05 -9.31
CA LEU A 146 -6.83 -8.98 -8.01
C LEU A 146 -7.79 -8.43 -6.95
N LEU A 147 -8.64 -7.48 -7.34
CA LEU A 147 -9.73 -6.95 -6.52
C LEU A 147 -10.81 -8.01 -6.29
N SER A 148 -11.30 -8.65 -7.36
CA SER A 148 -12.34 -9.68 -7.30
C SER A 148 -11.89 -10.95 -6.57
N SER A 149 -10.59 -11.23 -6.52
CA SER A 149 -10.03 -12.35 -5.77
C SER A 149 -9.80 -12.05 -4.28
N GLY A 150 -10.12 -10.85 -3.80
CA GLY A 150 -9.88 -10.43 -2.42
C GLY A 150 -8.40 -10.36 -2.04
N TRP A 151 -7.49 -10.34 -3.03
CA TRP A 151 -6.05 -10.19 -2.76
C TRP A 151 -5.67 -8.73 -2.64
N LEU A 152 -6.23 -7.85 -3.48
CA LEU A 152 -6.04 -6.40 -3.42
C LEU A 152 -7.27 -5.74 -2.79
N HIS A 153 -7.03 -4.87 -1.82
CA HIS A 153 -8.04 -3.99 -1.22
C HIS A 153 -7.61 -2.53 -1.33
N LEU A 154 -8.56 -1.67 -1.72
CA LEU A 154 -8.38 -0.23 -1.70
C LEU A 154 -8.92 0.31 -0.37
N LEU A 155 -8.03 0.80 0.49
CA LEU A 155 -8.37 1.26 1.84
C LEU A 155 -8.53 2.78 1.85
N VAL A 156 -9.63 3.26 2.45
CA VAL A 156 -9.93 4.70 2.58
C VAL A 156 -10.07 5.04 4.05
N GLY A 157 -9.44 6.13 4.48
CA GLY A 157 -9.51 6.62 5.84
C GLY A 157 -8.45 7.69 6.10
N THR A 158 -8.34 8.13 7.34
CA THR A 158 -7.25 9.01 7.78
C THR A 158 -5.97 8.21 8.01
N MET A 159 -4.85 8.92 8.22
CA MET A 159 -3.60 8.27 8.60
C MET A 159 -3.77 7.43 9.87
N GLU A 160 -4.46 7.95 10.88
CA GLU A 160 -4.67 7.28 12.16
C GLU A 160 -5.64 6.09 12.05
N SER A 161 -6.75 6.24 11.32
CA SER A 161 -7.78 5.22 11.25
C SER A 161 -7.34 3.99 10.45
N HIS A 162 -6.58 4.16 9.36
CA HIS A 162 -6.09 3.02 8.58
C HIS A 162 -5.07 2.19 9.36
N ILE A 163 -4.17 2.85 10.12
CA ILE A 163 -3.19 2.17 10.97
C ILE A 163 -3.90 1.36 12.05
N SER A 164 -4.83 2.01 12.75
CA SER A 164 -5.60 1.38 13.83
C SER A 164 -6.40 0.19 13.31
N PHE A 165 -7.02 0.34 12.14
CA PHE A 165 -7.74 -0.74 11.46
C PHE A 165 -6.83 -1.94 11.15
N LEU A 166 -5.70 -1.73 10.47
CA LEU A 166 -4.79 -2.81 10.08
C LEU A 166 -4.18 -3.51 11.30
N ARG A 167 -3.93 -2.77 12.39
CA ARG A 167 -3.45 -3.35 13.65
C ARG A 167 -4.48 -4.26 14.29
N ASN A 168 -5.71 -3.78 14.47
CA ASN A 168 -6.80 -4.60 14.99
C ASN A 168 -7.04 -5.85 14.14
N LEU A 169 -7.02 -5.70 12.81
CA LEU A 169 -7.12 -6.83 11.87
C LEU A 169 -6.03 -7.88 12.13
N THR A 170 -4.77 -7.43 12.19
CA THR A 170 -3.61 -8.31 12.40
C THR A 170 -3.67 -8.99 13.76
N ASP A 171 -4.02 -8.27 14.83
CA ASP A 171 -4.07 -8.81 16.19
C ASP A 171 -5.19 -9.84 16.36
N MET A 172 -6.33 -9.67 15.69
CA MET A 172 -7.37 -10.69 15.67
C MET A 172 -6.93 -11.97 14.96
N ILE A 173 -6.21 -11.86 13.85
CA ILE A 173 -5.65 -13.02 13.13
C ILE A 173 -4.63 -13.75 14.01
N ARG A 174 -3.76 -13.01 14.73
CA ARG A 174 -2.82 -13.59 15.70
C ARG A 174 -3.50 -14.28 16.87
N ALA A 175 -4.57 -13.67 17.41
CA ALA A 175 -5.31 -14.21 18.55
C ALA A 175 -5.90 -15.60 18.23
N ASP A 176 -6.19 -15.86 16.96
CA ASP A 176 -6.66 -17.14 16.44
C ASP A 176 -5.53 -18.13 16.09
N GLY A 177 -4.27 -17.78 16.41
CA GLY A 177 -3.11 -18.67 16.31
C GLY A 177 -2.34 -18.60 14.99
N TRP A 178 -2.72 -17.71 14.07
CA TRP A 178 -1.99 -17.53 12.81
C TRP A 178 -0.71 -16.72 13.00
N ALA A 179 0.40 -17.19 12.43
CA ALA A 179 1.60 -16.39 12.26
C ALA A 179 1.34 -15.31 11.21
N VAL A 180 1.25 -14.05 11.63
CA VAL A 180 0.99 -12.91 10.75
C VAL A 180 1.77 -11.66 11.17
N ASN A 181 2.23 -10.91 10.18
CA ASN A 181 2.88 -9.61 10.31
C ASN A 181 2.14 -8.56 9.47
N LEU A 182 2.10 -7.33 9.99
CA LEU A 182 1.73 -6.15 9.24
C LEU A 182 2.99 -5.50 8.67
N VAL A 183 3.10 -5.47 7.34
CA VAL A 183 4.30 -5.02 6.64
C VAL A 183 4.01 -3.78 5.82
N GLY A 184 4.84 -2.74 5.95
CA GLY A 184 4.81 -1.59 5.05
C GLY A 184 5.70 -1.80 3.83
N PHE A 185 5.12 -1.82 2.64
CA PHE A 185 5.88 -1.75 1.40
C PHE A 185 6.21 -0.30 1.05
N LEU A 186 7.49 0.03 0.92
CA LEU A 186 7.93 1.38 0.61
C LEU A 186 8.79 1.41 -0.66
N GLY A 187 8.61 2.49 -1.43
CA GLY A 187 9.50 2.79 -2.54
C GLY A 187 10.94 3.01 -2.04
N GLY A 188 11.91 2.59 -2.84
CA GLY A 188 13.33 2.73 -2.52
C GLY A 188 13.78 4.18 -2.26
N ASP A 189 13.04 5.17 -2.75
CA ASP A 189 13.27 6.60 -2.50
C ASP A 189 12.93 7.05 -1.07
N LYS A 190 12.34 6.17 -0.25
CA LYS A 190 12.06 6.45 1.15
C LYS A 190 13.25 6.16 2.06
N LEU A 191 14.23 5.38 1.63
CA LEU A 191 15.47 5.16 2.36
C LEU A 191 16.63 5.74 1.56
N SER A 192 17.52 6.46 2.23
CA SER A 192 18.70 7.03 1.59
C SER A 192 19.92 6.90 2.49
N VAL A 193 21.07 6.59 1.89
CA VAL A 193 22.37 6.69 2.59
C VAL A 193 22.69 8.12 3.03
N GLN A 194 22.01 9.12 2.44
CA GLN A 194 22.22 10.54 2.72
C GLN A 194 21.26 11.11 3.77
N SER A 195 20.33 10.31 4.30
CA SER A 195 19.44 10.75 5.38
C SER A 195 20.27 11.23 6.59
N ARG A 196 19.97 12.42 7.14
CA ARG A 196 20.77 12.94 8.26
C ARG A 196 20.64 12.04 9.49
N PRO A 197 21.66 11.95 10.37
CA PRO A 197 21.59 11.11 11.59
C PRO A 197 20.42 11.44 12.54
N SER A 198 19.94 12.69 12.52
CA SER A 198 18.77 13.15 13.28
C SER A 198 17.44 12.95 12.56
N GLU A 199 17.48 12.63 11.26
CA GLU A 199 16.32 12.35 10.42
C GLU A 199 16.13 10.83 10.40
N LYS A 200 14.92 10.36 10.71
CA LYS A 200 14.60 8.93 10.66
C LYS A 200 14.95 8.42 9.25
N PRO A 201 15.54 7.21 9.09
CA PRO A 201 15.75 6.60 7.79
C PRO A 201 14.36 6.42 7.17
N GLY A 202 13.95 7.35 6.31
CA GLY A 202 12.57 7.49 5.88
C GLY A 202 11.60 7.99 6.95
N GLU A 203 10.49 8.56 6.50
CA GLU A 203 9.29 8.84 7.32
C GLU A 203 8.60 7.55 7.78
N LEU A 204 9.35 6.50 8.16
CA LEU A 204 8.83 5.15 8.46
C LEU A 204 7.79 5.17 9.57
N GLY A 205 7.99 6.00 10.60
CA GLY A 205 7.04 6.13 11.71
C GLY A 205 5.72 6.82 11.34
N VAL A 206 5.60 7.42 10.15
CA VAL A 206 4.36 8.09 9.70
C VAL A 206 3.29 7.07 9.31
N TRP A 207 3.69 5.85 8.95
CA TRP A 207 2.79 4.76 8.52
C TRP A 207 2.35 3.85 9.66
N GLY A 208 2.58 4.29 10.90
CA GLY A 208 2.17 3.60 12.12
C GLY A 208 3.21 2.61 12.65
N PRO A 209 2.92 1.99 13.80
CA PRO A 209 3.73 0.88 14.27
C PRO A 209 3.53 -0.24 13.27
N LEU A 210 4.48 -0.49 12.37
CA LEU A 210 4.51 -1.64 11.46
C LEU A 210 5.47 -2.68 12.04
N ASP A 211 5.25 -3.96 11.77
CA ASP A 211 6.13 -5.01 12.30
C ASP A 211 7.44 -5.02 11.51
N GLU A 212 7.31 -4.86 10.18
CA GLU A 212 8.41 -4.86 9.24
C GLU A 212 8.15 -3.88 8.10
N PHE A 213 9.23 -3.51 7.40
CA PHE A 213 9.19 -2.81 6.13
C PHE A 213 9.79 -3.68 5.04
N LEU A 214 9.13 -3.72 3.88
CA LEU A 214 9.62 -4.39 2.68
C LEU A 214 10.03 -3.36 1.64
N ILE A 215 11.24 -3.50 1.11
CA ILE A 215 11.79 -2.65 0.05
C ILE A 215 12.39 -3.54 -1.02
N LEU A 216 12.17 -3.16 -2.28
CA LEU A 216 12.62 -3.92 -3.44
C LEU A 216 13.23 -2.97 -4.45
N ASN A 217 14.41 -3.30 -4.99
CA ASN A 217 15.01 -2.52 -6.09
C ASN A 217 14.56 -3.00 -7.49
N ALA A 218 13.86 -4.13 -7.57
CA ALA A 218 13.40 -4.74 -8.83
C ALA A 218 12.51 -3.82 -9.67
N ARG A 219 11.81 -2.86 -9.04
CA ARG A 219 10.91 -1.91 -9.72
C ARG A 219 11.42 -0.48 -9.72
N ARG A 220 12.29 -0.12 -8.77
CA ARG A 220 12.84 1.22 -8.62
C ARG A 220 14.21 1.15 -7.93
N PRO A 221 15.25 1.80 -8.47
CA PRO A 221 16.57 1.77 -7.85
C PRO A 221 16.56 2.39 -6.45
N VAL A 222 17.49 1.95 -5.63
CA VAL A 222 17.82 2.50 -4.31
C VAL A 222 19.22 3.07 -4.36
N ASP A 223 19.52 4.07 -3.52
CA ASP A 223 20.87 4.63 -3.48
C ASP A 223 21.83 3.77 -2.64
N PHE A 224 21.34 2.95 -1.71
CA PHE A 224 22.17 2.15 -0.81
C PHE A 224 22.61 0.81 -1.40
N TYR A 225 22.22 0.45 -2.62
CA TYR A 225 22.62 -0.81 -3.24
C TYR A 225 22.88 -0.64 -4.74
N ILE A 226 24.02 -1.17 -5.19
CA ILE A 226 24.40 -1.23 -6.59
C ILE A 226 24.38 -2.71 -6.99
N PRO A 227 23.60 -3.10 -8.02
CA PRO A 227 23.60 -4.47 -8.54
C PRO A 227 25.01 -4.96 -8.85
N GLY A 228 25.34 -6.19 -8.45
CA GLY A 228 26.66 -6.80 -8.60
C GLY A 228 27.69 -6.45 -7.53
N GLU A 229 27.47 -5.43 -6.68
CA GLU A 229 28.42 -5.05 -5.61
C GLU A 229 28.24 -5.84 -4.30
N GLY A 230 27.30 -6.79 -4.26
CA GLY A 230 27.12 -7.71 -3.14
C GLY A 230 26.29 -7.12 -1.98
N LYS A 231 26.94 -6.64 -0.92
CA LYS A 231 26.25 -6.19 0.30
C LYS A 231 25.75 -4.74 0.13
N PRO A 232 24.50 -4.40 0.54
CA PRO A 232 24.05 -3.02 0.56
C PRO A 232 24.86 -2.15 1.54
N ARG A 233 25.00 -0.87 1.22
CA ARG A 233 25.56 0.15 2.09
C ARG A 233 24.67 0.31 3.33
N ASP A 234 25.29 0.37 4.49
CA ASP A 234 24.56 0.53 5.75
C ASP A 234 23.82 1.88 5.78
N LEU A 235 22.62 1.85 6.36
CA LEU A 235 21.76 3.03 6.50
C LEU A 235 21.98 3.68 7.85
N LEU A 236 22.04 5.02 7.86
CA LEU A 236 22.10 5.78 9.10
C LEU A 236 20.85 5.55 9.94
N GLY A 237 21.04 5.31 11.24
CA GLY A 237 19.95 4.98 12.16
C GLY A 237 19.47 3.52 12.10
N CYS A 238 20.17 2.65 11.35
CA CYS A 238 19.92 1.22 11.31
C CYS A 238 21.10 0.40 11.85
N THR A 239 20.86 -0.86 12.18
CA THR A 239 21.95 -1.84 12.31
C THR A 239 22.60 -2.11 10.95
N ALA A 240 23.78 -2.74 10.96
CA ALA A 240 24.37 -3.24 9.72
C ALA A 240 23.44 -4.23 9.02
N TRP A 241 23.52 -4.30 7.69
CA TRP A 241 22.77 -5.31 6.95
C TRP A 241 23.29 -6.72 7.24
N GLU A 242 22.35 -7.61 7.52
CA GLU A 242 22.56 -9.05 7.65
C GLU A 242 21.91 -9.74 6.46
N ARG A 243 22.55 -10.78 5.93
CA ARG A 243 21.95 -11.56 4.84
C ARG A 243 20.82 -12.42 5.42
N GLY A 244 19.66 -12.39 4.77
CA GLY A 244 18.54 -13.28 5.07
C GLY A 244 18.82 -14.73 4.68
N GLU A 245 17.82 -15.59 4.83
CA GLU A 245 17.97 -17.00 4.49
C GLU A 245 18.18 -17.19 2.98
N SER A 246 19.29 -17.84 2.62
CA SER A 246 19.53 -18.24 1.25
C SER A 246 18.66 -19.42 0.85
N GLY A 247 18.02 -19.33 -0.32
CA GLY A 247 17.17 -20.38 -0.85
C GLY A 247 16.66 -20.07 -2.25
N ASP A 248 15.76 -20.91 -2.76
CA ASP A 248 15.21 -20.75 -4.11
C ASP A 248 14.50 -19.41 -4.33
N ARG A 249 14.04 -18.77 -3.24
CA ARG A 249 13.46 -17.41 -3.26
C ARG A 249 14.40 -16.37 -3.85
N GLU A 250 15.71 -16.52 -3.69
CA GLU A 250 16.70 -15.54 -4.18
C GLU A 250 16.63 -15.36 -5.71
N LYS A 251 16.30 -16.43 -6.45
CA LYS A 251 16.19 -16.39 -7.91
C LYS A 251 14.98 -15.58 -8.39
N GLU A 252 13.95 -15.50 -7.56
CA GLU A 252 12.68 -14.86 -7.91
C GLU A 252 12.62 -13.41 -7.43
N VAL A 253 13.01 -13.15 -6.19
CA VAL A 253 12.83 -11.84 -5.55
C VAL A 253 14.14 -11.13 -5.17
N GLY A 254 15.28 -11.73 -5.52
CA GLY A 254 16.61 -11.22 -5.18
C GLY A 254 17.11 -11.68 -3.82
N VAL A 255 18.37 -11.35 -3.51
CA VAL A 255 19.00 -11.70 -2.24
C VAL A 255 18.37 -10.87 -1.13
N GLU A 256 17.92 -11.53 -0.07
CA GLU A 256 17.34 -10.85 1.07
C GLU A 256 18.44 -10.27 1.98
N TRP A 257 18.26 -9.01 2.35
CA TRP A 257 19.04 -8.32 3.36
C TRP A 257 18.11 -7.75 4.44
N ILE A 258 18.52 -7.84 5.69
CA ILE A 258 17.73 -7.43 6.84
C ILE A 258 18.56 -6.46 7.68
N CYS A 259 17.96 -5.34 8.08
CA CYS A 259 18.50 -4.50 9.15
C CYS A 259 17.37 -4.06 10.09
N THR A 260 17.73 -3.50 11.23
CA THR A 260 16.78 -2.99 12.24
C THR A 260 16.84 -1.48 12.29
N ALA A 261 15.70 -0.80 12.18
CA ALA A 261 15.60 0.67 12.24
C ALA A 261 15.58 1.16 13.70
N LEU A 262 16.74 1.52 14.24
CA LEU A 262 16.95 1.87 15.65
C LEU A 262 16.33 3.21 16.05
N THR A 263 16.05 4.09 15.09
CA THR A 263 15.47 5.42 15.33
C THR A 263 13.94 5.45 15.20
N VAL A 264 13.29 4.31 14.95
CA VAL A 264 11.84 4.19 14.85
C VAL A 264 11.32 3.43 16.07
N PRO A 265 10.32 3.96 16.81
CA PRO A 265 9.76 3.27 17.97
C PRO A 265 9.35 1.83 17.63
N GLY A 266 9.72 0.90 18.51
CA GLY A 266 9.50 -0.54 18.29
C GLY A 266 10.62 -1.25 17.52
N ASN A 267 11.62 -0.53 17.02
CA ASN A 267 12.77 -1.07 16.29
C ASN A 267 12.36 -2.05 15.18
N PRO A 268 11.51 -1.64 14.22
CA PRO A 268 11.01 -2.53 13.18
C PRO A 268 12.15 -3.01 12.26
N LYS A 269 11.97 -4.22 11.71
CA LYS A 269 12.90 -4.78 10.72
C LYS A 269 12.65 -4.15 9.36
N ILE A 270 13.72 -3.91 8.61
CA ILE A 270 13.69 -3.54 7.20
C ILE A 270 14.23 -4.74 6.42
N ARG A 271 13.40 -5.29 5.53
CA ARG A 271 13.76 -6.34 4.58
C ARG A 271 13.96 -5.71 3.21
N PHE A 272 15.11 -5.94 2.62
CA PHE A 272 15.48 -5.48 1.29
C PHE A 272 15.70 -6.68 0.36
N GLY A 273 14.89 -6.79 -0.68
CA GLY A 273 15.11 -7.73 -1.78
C GLY A 273 16.04 -7.12 -2.83
N ALA A 274 17.30 -7.55 -2.82
CA ALA A 274 18.34 -7.10 -3.72
C ALA A 274 18.31 -7.89 -5.03
N SER A 275 17.69 -7.32 -6.04
CA SER A 275 17.68 -7.84 -7.41
C SER A 275 18.88 -7.31 -8.20
N GLU A 276 19.50 -8.20 -8.98
CA GLU A 276 20.58 -7.87 -9.90
C GLU A 276 20.11 -7.06 -11.13
N SER A 277 18.81 -7.01 -11.37
CA SER A 277 18.22 -6.26 -12.48
C SER A 277 17.05 -5.40 -12.00
N SER A 278 17.03 -4.12 -12.38
CA SER A 278 15.85 -3.29 -12.17
C SER A 278 15.01 -3.25 -13.44
N ALA A 279 13.78 -3.74 -13.38
CA ALA A 279 12.80 -3.64 -14.46
C ALA A 279 12.02 -2.31 -14.39
N SER A 280 12.67 -1.26 -13.86
CA SER A 280 12.09 0.08 -13.79
C SER A 280 11.83 0.60 -15.21
N ASN A 281 10.64 1.14 -15.42
CA ASN A 281 10.24 1.75 -16.70
C ASN A 281 10.59 3.24 -16.78
N GLY A 282 11.37 3.78 -15.83
CA GLY A 282 11.79 5.18 -15.81
C GLY A 282 10.66 6.20 -15.58
N VAL A 283 9.45 5.74 -15.24
CA VAL A 283 8.29 6.60 -15.05
C VAL A 283 8.45 7.43 -13.77
N SER A 284 8.39 8.75 -13.94
CA SER A 284 8.54 9.73 -12.86
C SER A 284 7.26 10.51 -12.67
N SER A 285 6.66 10.44 -11.47
CA SER A 285 5.48 11.24 -11.14
C SER A 285 5.75 12.74 -11.23
N THR A 286 7.01 13.18 -11.09
CA THR A 286 7.40 14.59 -11.30
C THR A 286 7.30 14.98 -12.77
N LYS A 287 7.76 14.12 -13.69
CA LYS A 287 7.61 14.36 -15.13
C LYS A 287 6.14 14.38 -15.54
N ILE A 288 5.35 13.44 -15.02
CA ILE A 288 3.91 13.39 -15.29
C ILE A 288 3.21 14.66 -14.80
N ARG A 289 3.47 15.11 -13.56
CA ARG A 289 2.87 16.35 -13.05
C ARG A 289 3.28 17.58 -13.86
N LYS A 290 4.50 17.60 -14.39
CA LYS A 290 4.95 18.65 -15.31
C LYS A 290 4.06 18.71 -16.55
N ILE A 291 3.79 17.56 -17.18
CA ILE A 291 2.86 17.44 -18.33
C ILE A 291 1.47 17.94 -17.93
N MET A 292 0.91 17.46 -16.82
CA MET A 292 -0.41 17.88 -16.33
C MET A 292 -0.53 19.40 -16.11
N CYS A 293 0.57 20.06 -15.71
CA CYS A 293 0.63 21.51 -15.53
C CYS A 293 0.80 22.27 -16.85
N GLU A 294 1.71 21.81 -17.72
CA GLU A 294 2.30 22.64 -18.78
C GLU A 294 1.83 22.28 -20.19
N ALA A 295 1.42 21.04 -20.45
CA ALA A 295 0.98 20.61 -21.78
C ALA A 295 -0.32 21.31 -22.20
N ALA A 296 -0.50 21.55 -23.50
CA ALA A 296 -1.71 22.13 -24.06
C ALA A 296 -2.93 21.19 -23.91
N ASP A 297 -4.15 21.72 -23.87
CA ASP A 297 -5.38 20.95 -23.63
C ASP A 297 -5.54 19.81 -24.68
N GLU A 298 -5.07 20.05 -25.91
CA GLU A 298 -5.15 19.16 -27.07
C GLU A 298 -4.07 18.06 -27.06
N GLU A 299 -2.95 18.29 -26.36
CA GLU A 299 -1.78 17.39 -26.30
C GLU A 299 -1.81 16.49 -25.05
N LEU A 300 -2.59 16.87 -24.03
CA LEU A 300 -2.66 16.20 -22.73
C LEU A 300 -2.85 14.68 -22.84
N TYR A 301 -3.76 14.23 -23.70
CA TYR A 301 -4.03 12.80 -23.84
C TYR A 301 -2.82 12.03 -24.37
N ASP A 302 -2.24 12.51 -25.48
CA ASP A 302 -1.14 11.82 -26.14
C ASP A 302 0.13 11.81 -25.29
N GLU A 303 0.36 12.86 -24.51
CA GLU A 303 1.50 12.92 -23.58
C GLU A 303 1.32 12.06 -22.33
N LEU A 304 0.08 11.77 -21.90
CA LEU A 304 -0.18 11.06 -20.65
C LEU A 304 -0.50 9.56 -20.82
N LYS A 305 -1.09 9.15 -21.95
CA LYS A 305 -1.69 7.80 -22.14
C LYS A 305 -0.77 6.63 -21.83
N ASP A 306 0.52 6.74 -22.12
CA ASP A 306 1.52 5.68 -21.90
C ASP A 306 2.16 5.74 -20.50
N HIS A 307 1.76 6.71 -19.68
CA HIS A 307 2.39 7.00 -18.40
C HIS A 307 1.42 6.83 -17.22
N VAL A 308 0.16 7.23 -17.36
CA VAL A 308 -0.81 7.25 -16.26
C VAL A 308 -1.77 6.06 -16.30
N LEU A 309 -2.42 5.78 -15.18
CA LEU A 309 -3.60 4.90 -15.18
C LEU A 309 -4.85 5.77 -15.33
N GLY A 310 -5.87 5.25 -16.02
CA GLY A 310 -7.15 5.97 -16.21
C GLY A 310 -6.97 7.30 -16.95
N CYS A 311 -6.23 7.30 -18.06
CA CYS A 311 -5.87 8.53 -18.79
C CYS A 311 -7.11 9.36 -19.18
N ASP A 312 -8.18 8.71 -19.66
CA ASP A 312 -9.43 9.40 -20.01
C ASP A 312 -9.98 10.21 -18.83
N MET A 313 -10.13 9.56 -17.66
CA MET A 313 -10.62 10.19 -16.43
C MET A 313 -9.72 11.33 -15.96
N LEU A 314 -8.41 11.16 -16.08
CA LEU A 314 -7.43 12.18 -15.69
C LEU A 314 -7.52 13.41 -16.61
N VAL A 315 -7.57 13.19 -17.92
CA VAL A 315 -7.63 14.27 -18.91
C VAL A 315 -8.96 15.02 -18.78
N GLU A 316 -10.08 14.31 -18.66
CA GLU A 316 -11.40 14.91 -18.42
C GLU A 316 -11.38 15.83 -17.19
N TRP A 317 -10.89 15.32 -16.06
CA TRP A 317 -10.76 16.10 -14.83
C TRP A 317 -9.86 17.33 -15.01
N LEU A 318 -8.70 17.19 -15.67
CA LEU A 318 -7.77 18.30 -15.90
C LEU A 318 -8.41 19.41 -16.75
N LEU A 319 -9.13 19.05 -17.82
CA LEU A 319 -9.81 20.00 -18.69
C LEU A 319 -10.92 20.76 -17.94
N GLU A 320 -11.67 20.09 -17.07
CA GLU A 320 -12.66 20.72 -16.20
C GLU A 320 -12.00 21.71 -15.23
N GLN A 321 -10.92 21.33 -14.56
CA GLN A 321 -10.21 22.22 -13.63
C GLN A 321 -9.59 23.44 -14.33
N ARG A 322 -9.11 23.28 -15.57
CA ARG A 322 -8.59 24.39 -16.37
C ARG A 322 -9.71 25.32 -16.84
N ARG A 323 -10.84 24.77 -17.28
CA ARG A 323 -12.03 25.55 -17.66
C ARG A 323 -12.56 26.37 -16.48
N TRP A 324 -12.76 25.73 -15.32
CA TRP A 324 -13.22 26.39 -14.11
C TRP A 324 -12.33 27.56 -13.71
N ARG A 325 -11.01 27.43 -13.81
CA ARG A 325 -10.08 28.54 -13.52
C ARG A 325 -10.17 29.68 -14.53
N ARG A 326 -10.25 29.38 -15.83
CA ARG A 326 -10.44 30.43 -16.86
C ARG A 326 -11.70 31.25 -16.61
N GLU A 327 -12.77 30.61 -16.14
CA GLU A 327 -14.05 31.26 -15.84
C GLU A 327 -14.03 32.04 -14.53
N ASN A 328 -13.38 31.54 -13.47
CA ASN A 328 -13.46 32.13 -12.12
C ASN A 328 -12.26 33.00 -11.71
N GLU A 329 -11.09 32.82 -12.33
CA GLU A 329 -9.89 33.63 -12.07
C GLU A 329 -9.68 34.68 -13.17
N GLY A 330 -10.34 34.54 -14.33
CA GLY A 330 -10.26 35.45 -15.48
C GLY A 330 -11.08 36.74 -15.36
N GLU A 331 -11.98 36.87 -14.39
CA GLU A 331 -12.76 38.10 -14.15
C GLU A 331 -12.07 39.12 -13.20
N GLY A 332 -10.83 38.85 -12.76
CA GLY A 332 -10.09 39.69 -11.81
C GLY A 332 -9.25 40.83 -12.42
N THR A 333 -9.25 41.00 -13.75
CA THR A 333 -8.51 42.07 -14.43
C THR A 333 -9.39 42.74 -15.49
N SER A 334 -10.23 43.67 -15.06
CA SER A 334 -10.82 44.69 -15.90
C SER A 334 -10.84 46.03 -15.17
#